data_AF-A0A952X0M8-F1
#
_entry.id   AF-A0A952X0M8-F1
#
_cell.length_a   1.000
_cell.length_b   1.000
_cell.length_c   1.000
_cell.angle_alpha   90.00
_cell.angle_beta   90.00
_cell.angle_gamma   90.00
#
_symmetry.space_group_name_H-M   'P 1'
#
loop_
_entity.id
_entity.type
_entity.pdbx_description
1 polymer ?
#
loop_
_entity_poly.entity_id
_entity_poly.type
_entity_poly.pdbx_seq_one_letter_code
_entity_poly.pdbx_strand_id
1 'polypeptide(L)'
;MPYPQFDELPFNSRPDLTPYLIHLTKNTKADDEFSAFDNLVSILQSGEIWGSSSRRGFIKGPNRAACFMDIPFAALKYILTPENADPQSPRYEAYGVIITKKYAHAHGCRPVLYLSDDETKALRIPTGELWRVVRFDVSRQGWICWLHEREWRCKGAFALPSSVQAVVVKNTNDARKLADRIAKEPKKFKCVPKSIIPLTVVSQGLLCP
;
A
#
# COMPACT_ATOMS: atom_id res chain seq x y z
N MET A 1 15.64 -29.66 10.47
CA MET A 1 15.91 -28.60 9.48
C MET A 1 15.49 -27.28 10.11
N PRO A 2 16.39 -26.29 10.31
CA PRO A 2 15.98 -24.97 10.75
C PRO A 2 15.12 -24.31 9.67
N TYR A 3 14.15 -23.47 10.08
CA TYR A 3 13.39 -22.66 9.13
C TYR A 3 14.28 -21.58 8.52
N PRO A 4 14.05 -21.20 7.24
CA PRO A 4 14.85 -20.16 6.61
C PRO A 4 14.66 -18.81 7.31
N GLN A 5 15.74 -18.07 7.45
CA GLN A 5 15.73 -16.66 7.85
C GLN A 5 15.13 -15.79 6.74
N PHE A 6 14.70 -14.57 7.09
CA PHE A 6 14.09 -13.65 6.12
C PHE A 6 15.00 -13.35 4.91
N ASP A 7 16.30 -13.21 5.15
CA ASP A 7 17.29 -12.92 4.11
C ASP A 7 17.64 -14.17 3.26
N GLU A 8 17.18 -15.35 3.67
CA GLU A 8 17.32 -16.62 2.94
C GLU A 8 16.10 -16.91 2.04
N LEU A 9 15.10 -16.02 2.03
CA LEU A 9 13.96 -16.13 1.13
C LEU A 9 14.40 -15.92 -0.34
N PRO A 10 13.73 -16.56 -1.32
CA PRO A 10 14.19 -16.64 -2.70
C PRO A 10 13.98 -15.35 -3.52
N PHE A 11 14.28 -14.18 -2.95
CA PHE A 11 14.18 -12.87 -3.62
C PHE A 11 15.10 -12.77 -4.85
N ASN A 12 16.20 -13.54 -4.87
CA ASN A 12 17.15 -13.58 -5.98
C ASN A 12 16.72 -14.50 -7.15
N SER A 13 15.83 -15.47 -6.91
CA SER A 13 15.35 -16.42 -7.92
C SER A 13 13.91 -16.16 -8.36
N ARG A 14 13.20 -15.28 -7.66
CA ARG A 14 11.81 -14.91 -7.94
C ARG A 14 11.69 -13.38 -8.04
N PRO A 15 11.76 -12.80 -9.26
CA PRO A 15 11.76 -11.35 -9.45
C PRO A 15 10.42 -10.71 -9.09
N ASP A 16 9.37 -11.51 -8.96
CA ASP A 16 8.08 -11.07 -8.47
C ASP A 16 8.05 -10.89 -6.94
N LEU A 17 8.96 -11.51 -6.17
CA LEU A 17 8.96 -11.38 -4.71
C LEU A 17 9.78 -10.17 -4.28
N THR A 18 9.29 -9.49 -3.24
CA THR A 18 10.00 -8.35 -2.65
C THR A 18 10.11 -8.52 -1.14
N PRO A 19 11.12 -7.94 -0.47
CA PRO A 19 11.16 -7.88 0.98
C PRO A 19 10.27 -6.77 1.56
N TYR A 20 9.53 -6.05 0.72
CA TYR A 20 8.83 -4.81 1.05
C TYR A 20 7.31 -4.94 0.89
N LEU A 21 6.60 -4.04 1.56
CA LEU A 21 5.20 -3.75 1.34
C LEU A 21 5.05 -2.26 1.04
N ILE A 22 4.10 -1.93 0.17
CA ILE A 22 3.90 -0.58 -0.34
C ILE A 22 2.48 -0.13 0.01
N HIS A 23 2.35 1.01 0.70
CA HIS A 23 1.08 1.72 0.83
C HIS A 23 1.08 2.89 -0.14
N LEU A 24 0.26 2.82 -1.18
CA LEU A 24 0.05 3.95 -2.10
C LEU A 24 -1.06 4.86 -1.57
N THR A 25 -0.87 6.16 -1.76
CA THR A 25 -1.88 7.18 -1.49
C THR A 25 -2.63 7.51 -2.77
N LYS A 26 -3.72 8.23 -2.60
CA LYS A 26 -4.51 8.84 -3.66
C LYS A 26 -4.95 10.22 -3.20
N ASN A 27 -5.34 11.06 -4.14
CA ASN A 27 -5.94 12.34 -3.81
C ASN A 27 -7.33 12.12 -3.23
N THR A 28 -7.69 13.04 -2.35
CA THR A 28 -8.99 13.10 -1.68
C THR A 28 -9.64 14.43 -2.01
N LYS A 29 -9.35 15.00 -3.20
CA LYS A 29 -9.75 16.37 -3.55
C LYS A 29 -11.25 16.59 -3.43
N ALA A 30 -12.04 15.63 -3.89
CA ALA A 30 -13.50 15.68 -3.79
C ALA A 30 -14.03 15.69 -2.34
N ASP A 31 -13.24 15.21 -1.38
CA ASP A 31 -13.60 15.16 0.04
C ASP A 31 -13.02 16.35 0.83
N ASP A 32 -11.75 16.70 0.60
CA ASP A 32 -10.98 17.64 1.44
C ASP A 32 -9.86 18.41 0.71
N GLU A 33 -9.89 18.47 -0.62
CA GLU A 33 -8.94 19.23 -1.47
C GLU A 33 -7.47 18.77 -1.40
N PHE A 34 -7.14 17.67 -0.71
CA PHE A 34 -5.76 17.18 -0.61
C PHE A 34 -5.32 16.33 -1.81
N SER A 35 -4.10 16.60 -2.31
CA SER A 35 -3.46 15.76 -3.33
C SER A 35 -2.88 14.46 -2.74
N ALA A 36 -2.58 13.48 -3.58
CA ALA A 36 -1.87 12.26 -3.15
C ALA A 36 -0.50 12.56 -2.52
N PHE A 37 0.20 13.59 -3.02
CA PHE A 37 1.45 14.08 -2.43
C PHE A 37 1.22 14.67 -1.03
N ASP A 38 0.16 15.45 -0.84
CA ASP A 38 -0.16 16.01 0.48
C ASP A 38 -0.53 14.91 1.48
N ASN A 39 -1.24 13.88 1.02
CA ASN A 39 -1.56 12.71 1.82
C ASN A 39 -0.30 11.92 2.21
N LEU A 40 0.68 11.77 1.30
CA LEU A 40 1.99 11.19 1.65
C LEU A 40 2.71 12.03 2.72
N VAL A 41 2.74 13.35 2.56
CA VAL A 41 3.35 14.25 3.55
C VAL A 41 2.65 14.14 4.90
N SER A 42 1.32 14.10 4.92
CA SER A 42 0.51 13.94 6.14
C SER A 42 0.83 12.64 6.87
N ILE A 43 0.97 11.52 6.14
CA ILE A 43 1.39 10.23 6.71
C ILE A 43 2.78 10.33 7.36
N LEU A 44 3.75 10.97 6.70
CA LEU A 44 5.10 11.12 7.26
C LEU A 44 5.14 12.07 8.47
N GLN A 45 4.30 13.11 8.47
CA GLN A 45 4.18 14.06 9.58
C GLN A 45 3.49 13.44 10.80
N SER A 46 2.39 12.71 10.59
CA SER A 46 1.65 12.02 11.65
C SER A 46 2.35 10.74 12.13
N GLY A 47 3.17 10.12 11.28
CA GLY A 47 3.81 8.83 11.54
C GLY A 47 2.83 7.66 11.49
N GLU A 48 1.69 7.80 10.82
CA GLU A 48 0.64 6.79 10.82
C GLU A 48 -0.09 6.71 9.48
N ILE A 49 -0.42 5.49 9.06
CA ILE A 49 -1.32 5.21 7.94
C ILE A 49 -2.70 4.91 8.53
N TRP A 50 -3.71 5.71 8.18
CA TRP A 50 -5.06 5.49 8.66
C TRP A 50 -5.75 4.35 7.92
N GLY A 51 -6.48 3.52 8.68
CA GLY A 51 -7.21 2.41 8.07
C GLY A 51 -8.43 2.87 7.28
N SER A 52 -8.72 2.22 6.16
CA SER A 52 -9.96 2.41 5.41
C SER A 52 -11.12 1.63 6.05
N SER A 53 -12.36 2.00 5.74
CA SER A 53 -13.58 1.30 6.17
C SER A 53 -14.33 0.69 4.99
N SER A 54 -15.42 -0.03 5.24
CA SER A 54 -16.31 -0.57 4.19
C SER A 54 -16.84 0.49 3.24
N ARG A 55 -17.10 1.72 3.73
CA ARG A 55 -17.61 2.83 2.92
C ARG A 55 -16.56 3.42 1.97
N ARG A 56 -15.28 3.35 2.32
CA ARG A 56 -14.20 4.05 1.60
C ARG A 56 -13.15 3.14 0.95
N GLY A 57 -13.04 1.86 1.33
CA GLY A 57 -11.94 1.00 0.87
C GLY A 57 -12.24 -0.49 0.83
N PHE A 58 -13.48 -0.88 0.52
CA PHE A 58 -13.86 -2.30 0.31
C PHE A 58 -13.49 -3.25 1.47
N ILE A 59 -13.34 -2.72 2.68
CA ILE A 59 -13.03 -3.52 3.87
C ILE A 59 -14.31 -4.19 4.36
N LYS A 60 -14.29 -5.51 4.55
CA LYS A 60 -15.45 -6.25 5.05
C LYS A 60 -15.56 -6.15 6.58
N GLY A 61 -16.79 -6.14 7.08
CA GLY A 61 -17.08 -6.16 8.52
C GLY A 61 -16.88 -4.81 9.23
N PRO A 62 -16.86 -4.82 10.58
CA PRO A 62 -16.90 -3.59 11.38
C PRO A 62 -15.53 -2.93 11.58
N ASN A 63 -14.45 -3.63 11.27
CA ASN A 63 -13.09 -3.19 11.56
C ASN A 63 -12.47 -2.47 10.36
N ARG A 64 -11.81 -1.34 10.62
CA ARG A 64 -10.99 -0.65 9.61
C ARG A 64 -9.69 -1.43 9.33
N ALA A 65 -9.04 -1.14 8.22
CA ALA A 65 -7.71 -1.68 7.93
C ALA A 65 -6.84 -0.77 7.08
N ALA A 66 -5.55 -0.68 7.41
CA ALA A 66 -4.53 -0.09 6.55
C ALA A 66 -4.06 -1.13 5.53
N CYS A 67 -4.11 -0.80 4.25
CA CYS A 67 -3.83 -1.73 3.15
C CYS A 67 -2.44 -1.50 2.56
N PHE A 68 -1.81 -2.59 2.12
CA PHE A 68 -0.51 -2.58 1.48
C PHE A 68 -0.51 -3.57 0.32
N MET A 69 0.36 -3.33 -0.64
CA MET A 69 0.61 -4.21 -1.77
C MET A 69 2.00 -4.83 -1.65
N ASP A 70 2.10 -6.10 -2.01
CA ASP A 70 3.38 -6.79 -2.19
C ASP A 70 3.64 -6.87 -3.69
N ILE A 71 4.25 -5.83 -4.28
CA ILE A 71 4.50 -5.73 -5.72
C ILE A 71 5.89 -5.14 -5.96
N PRO A 72 6.72 -5.69 -6.87
CA PRO A 72 7.98 -5.09 -7.26
C PRO A 72 7.79 -3.68 -7.81
N PHE A 73 8.73 -2.76 -7.54
CA PHE A 73 8.61 -1.37 -7.99
C PHE A 73 8.44 -1.25 -9.50
N ALA A 74 9.14 -2.08 -10.30
CA ALA A 74 9.04 -2.09 -11.75
C ALA A 74 7.66 -2.56 -12.27
N ALA A 75 6.88 -3.27 -11.45
CA ALA A 75 5.54 -3.74 -11.77
C ALA A 75 4.45 -2.74 -11.36
N LEU A 76 4.78 -1.66 -10.66
CA LEU A 76 3.81 -0.63 -10.26
C LEU A 76 3.13 0.05 -11.46
N LYS A 77 3.76 0.09 -12.64
CA LYS A 77 3.11 0.56 -13.89
C LYS A 77 1.84 -0.19 -14.27
N TYR A 78 1.68 -1.44 -13.83
CA TYR A 78 0.47 -2.23 -14.08
C TYR A 78 -0.66 -1.91 -13.09
N ILE A 79 -0.35 -1.25 -11.98
CA ILE A 79 -1.33 -0.77 -10.99
C ILE A 79 -1.65 0.70 -11.23
N LEU A 80 -0.63 1.51 -11.50
CA LEU A 80 -0.71 2.95 -11.73
C LEU A 80 -1.05 3.26 -13.20
N THR A 81 -2.17 2.70 -13.65
CA THR A 81 -2.73 2.95 -14.99
C THR A 81 -3.54 4.25 -15.00
N PRO A 82 -3.81 4.85 -16.17
CA PRO A 82 -4.66 6.04 -16.26
C PRO A 82 -6.04 5.87 -15.62
N GLU A 83 -6.62 4.66 -15.70
CA GLU A 83 -7.93 4.35 -15.11
C GLU A 83 -7.87 4.29 -13.58
N ASN A 84 -6.81 3.71 -13.01
CA ASN A 84 -6.64 3.64 -11.56
C ASN A 84 -6.18 4.98 -10.95
N ALA A 85 -5.55 5.83 -11.75
CA ALA A 85 -5.08 7.16 -11.37
C ALA A 85 -5.97 8.29 -11.89
N ASP A 86 -7.23 7.99 -12.26
CA ASP A 86 -8.19 9.00 -12.71
C ASP A 86 -8.32 10.11 -11.65
N PRO A 87 -8.01 11.39 -11.98
CA PRO A 87 -8.09 12.49 -11.03
C PRO A 87 -9.47 12.68 -10.38
N GLN A 88 -10.56 12.25 -11.04
CA GLN A 88 -11.92 12.37 -10.51
C GLN A 88 -12.28 11.25 -9.54
N SER A 89 -11.71 10.05 -9.71
CA SER A 89 -12.02 8.89 -8.87
C SER A 89 -10.80 7.97 -8.74
N PRO A 90 -9.71 8.44 -8.10
CA PRO A 90 -8.48 7.68 -8.10
C PRO A 90 -8.60 6.51 -7.13
N ARG A 91 -8.03 5.38 -7.52
CA ARG A 91 -7.77 4.24 -6.65
C ARG A 91 -6.37 4.34 -6.06
N TYR A 92 -5.38 4.57 -6.92
CA TYR A 92 -3.97 4.65 -6.55
C TYR A 92 -3.27 5.72 -7.38
N GLU A 93 -2.42 6.51 -6.73
CA GLU A 93 -1.52 7.43 -7.40
C GLU A 93 -0.07 7.14 -7.03
N ALA A 94 0.86 7.73 -7.78
CA ALA A 94 2.28 7.44 -7.74
C ALA A 94 3.00 8.03 -6.50
N TYR A 95 2.40 7.91 -5.31
CA TYR A 95 2.92 8.39 -4.04
C TYR A 95 2.68 7.36 -2.96
N GLY A 96 3.66 7.07 -2.11
CA GLY A 96 3.47 6.02 -1.11
C GLY A 96 4.65 5.76 -0.19
N VAL A 97 4.42 4.93 0.82
CA VAL A 97 5.39 4.55 1.84
C VAL A 97 5.81 3.10 1.65
N ILE A 98 7.11 2.82 1.78
CA ILE A 98 7.69 1.48 1.68
C ILE A 98 8.16 1.03 3.07
N ILE A 99 7.67 -0.12 3.51
CA ILE A 99 8.08 -0.76 4.77
C ILE A 99 8.58 -2.18 4.52
N THR A 100 9.44 -2.72 5.38
CA THR A 100 9.81 -4.14 5.28
C THR A 100 8.69 -5.05 5.73
N LYS A 101 8.56 -6.22 5.09
CA LYS A 101 7.66 -7.29 5.54
C LYS A 101 7.95 -7.72 6.98
N LYS A 102 9.22 -7.73 7.38
CA LYS A 102 9.65 -8.03 8.75
C LYS A 102 9.03 -7.07 9.76
N TYR A 103 9.14 -5.75 9.51
CA TYR A 103 8.53 -4.73 10.37
C TYR A 103 7.01 -4.84 10.35
N ALA A 104 6.41 -4.91 9.16
CA ALA A 104 4.97 -4.98 8.98
C ALA A 104 4.35 -6.17 9.75
N HIS A 105 4.93 -7.37 9.58
CA HIS A 105 4.46 -8.57 10.25
C HIS A 105 4.55 -8.47 11.78
N ALA A 106 5.66 -7.92 12.30
CA ALA A 106 5.84 -7.67 13.73
C ALA A 106 4.78 -6.70 14.31
N HIS A 107 4.24 -5.81 13.47
CA HIS A 107 3.22 -4.81 13.84
C HIS A 107 1.81 -5.19 13.39
N GLY A 108 1.55 -6.48 13.20
CA GLY A 108 0.19 -6.99 12.97
C GLY A 108 -0.29 -6.98 11.52
N CYS A 109 0.55 -6.57 10.54
CA CYS A 109 0.20 -6.76 9.14
C CYS A 109 0.17 -8.25 8.78
N ARG A 110 -0.83 -8.67 8.00
CA ARG A 110 -0.98 -10.03 7.51
C ARG A 110 -1.36 -10.02 6.02
N PRO A 111 -0.96 -11.03 5.23
CA PRO A 111 -1.57 -11.28 3.93
C PRO A 111 -3.09 -11.41 4.07
N VAL A 112 -3.83 -10.95 3.07
CA VAL A 112 -5.28 -11.11 3.03
C VAL A 112 -5.70 -12.54 2.70
N LEU A 113 -6.94 -12.87 3.03
CA LEU A 113 -7.64 -14.08 2.61
C LEU A 113 -8.51 -13.74 1.40
N TYR A 114 -8.18 -14.30 0.24
CA TYR A 114 -8.98 -14.17 -0.97
C TYR A 114 -10.08 -15.23 -0.96
N LEU A 115 -11.30 -14.81 -0.65
CA LEU A 115 -12.44 -15.71 -0.47
C LEU A 115 -13.69 -15.14 -1.14
N SER A 116 -14.50 -16.01 -1.71
CA SER A 116 -15.88 -15.70 -2.09
C SER A 116 -16.73 -15.44 -0.83
N ASP A 117 -17.90 -14.84 -1.01
CA ASP A 117 -18.82 -14.63 0.11
C ASP A 117 -19.36 -15.97 0.66
N ASP A 118 -19.47 -16.99 -0.20
CA ASP A 118 -19.90 -18.33 0.20
C ASP A 118 -18.81 -19.08 0.97
N GLU A 119 -17.54 -19.03 0.52
CA GLU A 119 -16.40 -19.56 1.28
C GLU A 119 -16.26 -18.86 2.63
N THR A 120 -16.44 -17.54 2.67
CA THR A 120 -16.37 -16.77 3.93
C THR A 120 -17.38 -17.28 4.96
N LYS A 121 -18.61 -17.62 4.52
CA LYS A 121 -19.66 -18.21 5.36
C LYS A 121 -19.36 -19.66 5.71
N ALA A 122 -18.99 -20.48 4.72
CA ALA A 122 -18.73 -21.91 4.88
C ALA A 122 -17.59 -22.19 5.86
N LEU A 123 -16.50 -21.40 5.77
CA LEU A 123 -15.36 -21.44 6.68
C LEU A 123 -15.62 -20.75 8.03
N ARG A 124 -16.80 -20.13 8.19
CA ARG A 124 -17.21 -19.39 9.40
C ARG A 124 -16.15 -18.38 9.85
N ILE A 125 -15.66 -17.58 8.91
CA ILE A 125 -14.65 -16.55 9.22
C ILE A 125 -15.22 -15.60 10.29
N PRO A 126 -14.55 -15.43 11.43
CA PRO A 126 -15.07 -14.57 12.50
C PRO A 126 -15.27 -13.13 12.02
N THR A 127 -16.34 -12.48 12.46
CA THR A 127 -16.63 -11.07 12.12
C THR A 127 -15.45 -10.13 12.43
N GLY A 128 -14.71 -10.45 13.50
CA GLY A 128 -13.51 -9.74 13.92
C GLY A 128 -12.32 -9.84 12.95
N GLU A 129 -12.37 -10.75 11.97
CA GLU A 129 -11.31 -11.06 11.00
C GLU A 129 -11.65 -10.71 9.55
N LEU A 130 -12.88 -10.24 9.30
CA LEU A 130 -13.32 -9.82 7.97
C LEU A 130 -12.48 -8.68 7.38
N TRP A 131 -11.79 -7.91 8.21
CA TRP A 131 -10.91 -6.83 7.77
C TRP A 131 -9.78 -7.30 6.84
N ARG A 132 -9.34 -8.56 6.98
CA ARG A 132 -8.33 -9.18 6.11
C ARG A 132 -8.93 -10.10 5.04
N VAL A 133 -10.25 -10.05 4.80
CA VAL A 133 -10.89 -10.81 3.71
C VAL A 133 -11.09 -9.91 2.50
N VAL A 134 -10.61 -10.35 1.35
CA VAL A 134 -10.79 -9.71 0.05
C VAL A 134 -11.65 -10.61 -0.82
N ARG A 135 -12.63 -10.04 -1.49
CA ARG A 135 -13.53 -10.83 -2.34
C ARG A 135 -12.75 -11.41 -3.53
N PHE A 136 -12.80 -12.72 -3.67
CA PHE A 136 -12.36 -13.45 -4.85
C PHE A 136 -13.52 -14.33 -5.30
N ASP A 137 -14.01 -14.11 -6.51
CA ASP A 137 -15.24 -14.74 -6.99
C ASP A 137 -15.13 -15.05 -8.47
N VAL A 138 -15.42 -16.29 -8.84
CA VAL A 138 -15.33 -16.79 -10.21
C VAL A 138 -16.68 -17.40 -10.57
N SER A 139 -17.34 -16.81 -11.57
CA SER A 139 -18.66 -17.22 -12.04
C SER A 139 -18.70 -17.28 -13.56
N ARG A 140 -19.79 -17.81 -14.13
CA ARG A 140 -20.02 -17.77 -15.58
C ARG A 140 -20.14 -16.34 -16.12
N GLN A 141 -20.49 -15.39 -15.26
CA GLN A 141 -20.72 -13.99 -15.59
C GLN A 141 -19.44 -13.14 -15.49
N GLY A 142 -18.36 -13.66 -14.92
CA GLY A 142 -17.10 -12.94 -14.80
C GLY A 142 -16.28 -13.27 -13.55
N TRP A 143 -15.23 -12.49 -13.36
CA TRP A 143 -14.24 -12.65 -12.30
C TRP A 143 -14.12 -11.38 -11.45
N ILE A 144 -14.11 -11.55 -10.13
CA ILE A 144 -13.64 -10.54 -9.17
C ILE A 144 -12.31 -11.04 -8.63
N CYS A 145 -11.20 -10.45 -9.07
CA CYS A 145 -9.85 -10.94 -8.76
C CYS A 145 -8.87 -9.79 -8.49
N TRP A 146 -8.39 -9.72 -7.24
CA TRP A 146 -7.38 -8.76 -6.77
C TRP A 146 -6.05 -9.45 -6.41
N LEU A 147 -5.83 -10.67 -6.91
CA LEU A 147 -4.63 -11.46 -6.58
C LEU A 147 -3.33 -10.80 -7.06
N HIS A 148 -3.41 -10.03 -8.14
CA HIS A 148 -2.26 -9.32 -8.71
C HIS A 148 -1.69 -8.24 -7.75
N GLU A 149 -2.51 -7.73 -6.83
CA GLU A 149 -2.05 -6.76 -5.81
C GLU A 149 -1.28 -7.43 -4.65
N ARG A 150 -1.49 -8.74 -4.45
CA ARG A 150 -0.96 -9.54 -3.33
C ARG A 150 -1.09 -8.78 -2.02
N GLU A 151 -2.33 -8.41 -1.70
CA GLU A 151 -2.65 -7.43 -0.67
C GLU A 151 -2.28 -7.95 0.73
N TRP A 152 -1.77 -7.04 1.55
CA TRP A 152 -1.58 -7.19 2.99
C TRP A 152 -2.39 -6.13 3.70
N ARG A 153 -2.87 -6.44 4.91
CA ARG A 153 -3.58 -5.47 5.74
C ARG A 153 -3.05 -5.46 7.16
N CYS A 154 -3.18 -4.33 7.83
CA CYS A 154 -3.16 -4.22 9.29
C CYS A 154 -4.56 -3.83 9.78
N LYS A 155 -5.02 -4.42 10.88
CA LYS A 155 -6.28 -4.03 11.51
C LYS A 155 -6.14 -2.62 12.10
N GLY A 156 -7.09 -1.73 11.80
CA GLY A 156 -7.07 -0.34 12.25
C GLY A 156 -6.07 0.52 11.47
N ALA A 157 -5.48 1.48 12.15
CA ALA A 157 -4.37 2.28 11.63
C ALA A 157 -3.04 1.55 11.81
N PHE A 158 -2.02 1.96 11.07
CA PHE A 158 -0.69 1.37 11.11
C PHE A 158 0.36 2.41 11.44
N ALA A 159 1.04 2.24 12.58
CA ALA A 159 2.10 3.12 13.03
C ALA A 159 3.39 2.89 12.23
N LEU A 160 3.91 3.96 11.64
CA LEU A 160 5.20 3.95 10.97
C LEU A 160 6.34 3.99 11.99
N PRO A 161 7.50 3.40 11.67
CA PRO A 161 8.71 3.64 12.45
C PRO A 161 9.12 5.12 12.31
N SER A 162 10.01 5.59 13.19
CA SER A 162 10.60 6.93 13.05
C SER A 162 11.35 7.13 11.74
N SER A 163 11.75 6.04 11.08
CA SER A 163 12.34 6.06 9.75
C SER A 163 11.97 4.83 8.93
N VAL A 164 11.41 5.08 7.75
CA VAL A 164 11.06 4.05 6.75
C VAL A 164 12.17 3.88 5.71
N GLN A 165 12.23 2.71 5.07
CA GLN A 165 13.26 2.39 4.07
C GLN A 165 13.23 3.38 2.90
N ALA A 166 12.04 3.66 2.39
CA ALA A 166 11.86 4.60 1.31
C ALA A 166 10.42 5.09 1.24
N VAL A 167 10.23 6.16 0.49
CA VAL A 167 8.94 6.56 -0.07
C VAL A 167 9.05 6.57 -1.58
N VAL A 168 7.93 6.34 -2.26
CA VAL A 168 7.82 6.52 -3.71
C VAL A 168 7.10 7.82 -4.00
N VAL A 169 7.55 8.50 -5.04
CA VAL A 169 6.92 9.71 -5.57
C VAL A 169 6.89 9.62 -7.09
N LYS A 170 6.03 10.42 -7.73
CA LYS A 170 5.81 10.31 -9.16
C LYS A 170 7.09 10.51 -9.97
N ASN A 171 7.77 11.62 -9.75
CA ASN A 171 8.91 12.04 -10.56
C ASN A 171 10.02 12.69 -9.72
N THR A 172 11.12 13.06 -10.37
CA THR A 172 12.30 13.66 -9.72
C THR A 172 12.03 15.05 -9.13
N ASN A 173 11.10 15.82 -9.69
CA ASN A 173 10.72 17.12 -9.13
C ASN A 173 10.00 16.95 -7.79
N ASP A 174 9.07 15.99 -7.69
CA ASP A 174 8.39 15.68 -6.44
C ASP A 174 9.35 15.09 -5.41
N ALA A 175 10.36 14.33 -5.86
CA ALA A 175 11.41 13.83 -4.98
C ALA A 175 12.20 14.97 -4.34
N ARG A 176 12.64 15.93 -5.16
CA ARG A 176 13.32 17.15 -4.68
C ARG A 176 12.42 17.98 -3.77
N LYS A 177 11.16 18.20 -4.17
CA LYS A 177 10.18 18.96 -3.37
C LYS A 177 9.97 18.36 -1.98
N LEU A 178 9.86 17.03 -1.88
CA LEU A 178 9.72 16.34 -0.60
C LEU A 178 11.00 16.45 0.24
N ALA A 179 12.18 16.26 -0.37
CA ALA A 179 13.45 16.42 0.30
C ALA A 179 13.62 17.84 0.89
N ASP A 180 13.33 18.87 0.08
CA ASP A 180 13.39 20.27 0.50
C ASP A 180 12.44 20.56 1.66
N ARG A 181 11.22 19.99 1.63
CA ARG A 181 10.22 20.16 2.70
C ARG A 181 10.67 19.51 4.01
N ILE A 182 11.26 18.32 3.95
CA ILE A 182 11.81 17.62 5.12
C ILE A 182 13.01 18.40 5.68
N ALA A 183 13.92 18.86 4.82
CA ALA A 183 15.10 19.63 5.24
C ALA A 183 14.73 20.97 5.89
N LYS A 184 13.70 21.64 5.38
CA LYS A 184 13.22 22.93 5.91
C LYS A 184 12.56 22.79 7.28
N GLU A 185 11.78 21.73 7.50
CA GLU A 185 10.94 21.57 8.70
C GLU A 185 11.04 20.16 9.33
N PRO A 186 12.25 19.68 9.69
CA PRO A 186 12.46 18.28 10.07
C PRO A 186 11.65 17.88 11.30
N LYS A 187 11.42 18.81 12.23
CA LYS A 187 10.65 18.58 13.47
C LYS A 187 9.16 18.28 13.22
N LYS A 188 8.63 18.60 12.03
CA LYS A 188 7.24 18.28 11.67
C LYS A 188 7.06 16.82 11.26
N PHE A 189 8.15 16.11 10.94
CA PHE A 189 8.10 14.75 10.43
C PHE A 189 8.37 13.74 11.55
N LYS A 190 7.33 13.02 11.99
CA LYS A 190 7.49 11.91 12.94
C LYS A 190 8.15 10.69 12.29
N CYS A 191 8.00 10.53 10.98
CA CYS A 191 8.65 9.51 10.18
C CYS A 191 9.46 10.16 9.05
N VAL A 192 10.77 9.89 9.00
CA VAL A 192 11.67 10.41 7.96
C VAL A 192 12.14 9.27 7.04
N PRO A 193 11.86 9.33 5.73
CA PRO A 193 12.31 8.30 4.80
C PRO A 193 13.81 8.35 4.59
N LYS A 194 14.46 7.17 4.50
CA LYS A 194 15.89 7.06 4.17
C LYS A 194 16.19 7.30 2.69
N SER A 195 15.19 7.11 1.83
CA SER A 195 15.28 7.31 0.39
C SER A 195 13.95 7.81 -0.17
N ILE A 196 14.01 8.63 -1.23
CA ILE A 196 12.85 9.12 -1.97
C ILE A 196 13.02 8.64 -3.41
N ILE A 197 12.16 7.72 -3.84
CA ILE A 197 12.30 6.99 -5.10
C ILE A 197 11.34 7.58 -6.13
N PRO A 198 11.84 8.22 -7.21
CA PRO A 198 11.00 8.67 -8.31
C PRO A 198 10.59 7.48 -9.20
N LEU A 199 9.29 7.21 -9.29
CA LEU A 199 8.76 6.06 -10.04
C LEU A 199 8.96 6.20 -11.55
N THR A 200 9.01 7.40 -12.11
CA THR A 200 9.37 7.59 -13.53
C THR A 200 10.77 7.08 -13.87
N VAL A 201 11.67 6.94 -12.88
CA VAL A 201 13.02 6.40 -13.08
C VAL A 201 13.05 4.88 -12.93
N VAL A 202 12.38 4.34 -11.91
CA VAL A 202 12.44 2.91 -11.56
C VAL A 202 11.43 2.06 -12.31
N SER A 203 10.27 2.64 -12.65
CA SER A 203 9.17 1.97 -13.35
C SER A 203 9.01 2.56 -14.75
N GLN A 204 9.96 2.26 -15.63
CA GLN A 204 9.94 2.70 -17.02
C GLN A 204 8.62 2.33 -17.71
N GLY A 205 7.99 3.31 -18.36
CA GLY A 205 6.66 3.17 -18.95
C GLY A 205 5.50 3.44 -18.00
N LEU A 206 5.73 4.16 -16.89
CA LEU A 206 4.65 4.67 -16.04
C LEU A 206 3.82 5.69 -16.83
N LEU A 207 2.53 5.39 -17.02
CA LEU A 207 1.58 6.22 -17.78
C LEU A 207 0.71 7.12 -16.88
N CYS A 208 0.98 7.14 -15.57
CA CYS A 208 0.20 7.89 -14.60
C CYS A 208 0.25 9.40 -14.93
N PRO A 209 -0.91 10.04 -15.20
CA PRO A 209 -0.99 11.45 -15.54
C PRO A 209 -0.54 12.36 -14.41
#